data_AF-A0A1F3LFB5-F1
#
_entry.id   AF-A0A1F3LFB5-F1
#
_cell.length_a   1.000
_cell.length_b   1.000
_cell.length_c   1.000
_cell.angle_alpha   90.00
_cell.angle_beta   90.00
_cell.angle_gamma   90.00
#
_symmetry.space_group_name_H-M   'P 1'
#
loop_
_entity.id
_entity.type
_entity.pdbx_description
1 polymer ?
#
loop_
_entity_poly.entity_id
_entity_poly.type
_entity_poly.pdbx_seq_one_letter_code
_entity_poly.pdbx_strand_id
1 'polypeptide(L)'
;MPLSKVCGSFNILYLCKKNNVMYTEYHINTNALDINFIKSVKALFKSKSISIIITEEQDETEYLLQSDANCKMLEESITSKDGYEFSIDEFKKFSKELKNGKQAGFSKLRKVKLLK
;
A
#
# COMPACT_ATOMS: atom_id res chain seq x y z
N MET A 1 37.51 9.15 -11.74
CA MET A 1 36.83 10.18 -12.55
C MET A 1 35.44 10.40 -11.96
N PRO A 2 35.04 11.64 -11.65
CA PRO A 2 33.95 11.89 -10.72
C PRO A 2 32.59 11.78 -11.40
N LEU A 3 31.66 11.09 -10.74
CA LEU A 3 30.25 11.03 -11.11
C LEU A 3 29.63 12.40 -10.80
N SER A 4 29.32 13.15 -11.87
CA SER A 4 28.54 14.38 -11.80
C SER A 4 27.15 14.11 -11.22
N LYS A 5 26.80 14.90 -10.20
CA LYS A 5 25.46 15.02 -9.64
C LYS A 5 24.44 15.26 -10.75
N VAL A 6 23.48 14.34 -10.89
CA VAL A 6 22.19 14.63 -11.54
C VAL A 6 21.14 14.51 -10.44
N CYS A 7 20.66 15.67 -10.01
CA CYS A 7 19.48 15.82 -9.18
C CYS A 7 18.26 15.62 -10.08
N GLY A 8 17.42 14.64 -9.78
CA GLY A 8 16.20 14.37 -10.53
C GLY A 8 15.40 13.25 -9.88
N SER A 9 14.28 13.65 -9.27
CA SER A 9 13.08 12.88 -8.91
C SER A 9 13.27 11.41 -8.48
N PHE A 10 13.11 11.16 -7.18
CA PHE A 10 13.02 9.81 -6.62
C PHE A 10 11.78 9.08 -7.14
N ASN A 11 11.96 8.25 -8.18
CA ASN A 11 11.01 7.19 -8.50
C ASN A 11 11.38 5.98 -7.64
N ILE A 12 10.52 5.62 -6.69
CA ILE A 12 10.74 4.45 -5.83
C ILE A 12 10.40 3.20 -6.65
N LEU A 13 11.45 2.54 -7.14
CA LEU A 13 11.34 1.25 -7.83
C LEU A 13 11.19 0.13 -6.79
N TYR A 14 9.99 -0.41 -6.63
CA TYR A 14 9.78 -1.63 -5.83
C TYR A 14 10.04 -2.87 -6.70
N LEU A 15 11.13 -3.59 -6.41
CA LEU A 15 11.45 -4.89 -7.02
C LEU A 15 11.00 -6.01 -6.06
N CYS A 16 9.82 -6.58 -6.28
CA CYS A 16 9.35 -7.74 -5.52
C CYS A 16 9.64 -9.04 -6.29
N LYS A 17 10.55 -9.87 -5.78
CA LYS A 17 10.88 -11.19 -6.36
C LYS A 17 9.98 -12.27 -5.76
N LYS A 18 8.81 -12.49 -6.35
CA LYS A 18 7.92 -13.62 -6.01
C LYS A 18 7.95 -14.61 -7.18
N ASN A 19 8.55 -15.78 -6.99
CA ASN A 19 8.60 -16.90 -7.96
C ASN A 19 9.28 -16.59 -9.31
N ASN A 20 10.60 -16.32 -9.34
CA ASN A 20 11.44 -16.19 -10.54
C ASN A 20 10.99 -15.22 -11.66
N VAL A 21 9.85 -14.55 -11.49
CA VAL A 21 9.30 -13.51 -12.36
C VAL A 21 9.62 -12.18 -11.70
N MET A 22 10.31 -11.32 -12.45
CA MET A 22 10.61 -9.96 -12.02
C MET A 22 9.36 -9.12 -12.25
N TYR A 23 8.74 -8.68 -11.16
CA TYR A 23 7.63 -7.73 -11.19
C TYR A 23 8.19 -6.32 -11.01
N THR A 24 7.72 -5.38 -11.82
CA THR A 24 8.14 -3.98 -11.76
C THR A 24 6.92 -3.11 -12.01
N GLU A 25 6.64 -2.23 -11.06
CA GLU A 25 5.52 -1.30 -11.08
C GLU A 25 6.06 0.13 -11.05
N TYR A 26 5.43 1.01 -11.83
CA TYR A 26 5.80 2.42 -11.94
C TYR A 26 4.57 3.26 -11.60
N HIS A 27 4.61 3.98 -10.48
CA HIS A 27 3.63 5.01 -10.15
C HIS A 27 4.09 6.32 -10.80
N ILE A 28 3.48 6.66 -11.94
CA ILE A 28 3.84 7.85 -12.71
C ILE A 28 2.60 8.59 -13.18
N ASN A 29 2.71 9.93 -13.25
CA ASN A 29 1.71 10.74 -13.92
C ASN A 29 1.76 10.51 -15.46
N THR A 30 0.62 10.67 -16.14
CA THR A 30 0.51 10.51 -17.60
C THR A 30 1.49 11.38 -18.39
N ASN A 31 1.86 12.55 -17.88
CA ASN A 31 2.84 13.44 -18.51
C ASN A 31 4.26 12.86 -18.54
N ALA A 32 4.57 11.91 -17.65
CA ALA A 32 5.85 11.22 -17.62
C ALA A 32 5.91 10.00 -18.55
N LEU A 33 4.78 9.62 -19.18
CA LEU A 33 4.71 8.57 -20.17
C LEU A 33 5.19 9.09 -21.54
N ASP A 34 6.51 9.31 -21.65
CA ASP A 34 7.15 9.85 -22.85
C ASP A 34 8.04 8.83 -23.58
N ILE A 35 8.61 9.25 -24.71
CA ILE A 35 9.51 8.41 -25.51
C ILE A 35 10.76 7.99 -24.71
N ASN A 36 11.20 8.81 -23.74
CA ASN A 36 12.39 8.53 -22.94
C ASN A 36 12.11 7.44 -21.91
N PHE A 37 10.90 7.44 -21.31
CA PHE A 37 10.41 6.36 -20.47
C PHE A 37 10.35 5.03 -21.24
N ILE A 38 9.80 5.03 -22.46
CA ILE A 38 9.77 3.81 -23.28
C ILE A 38 11.19 3.30 -23.60
N LYS A 39 12.15 4.22 -23.84
CA LYS A 39 13.55 3.85 -24.04
C LYS A 39 14.19 3.26 -22.78
N SER A 40 13.90 3.80 -21.59
CA SER A 40 14.42 3.28 -20.33
C SER A 40 13.87 1.90 -20.01
N VAL A 41 12.57 1.66 -20.23
CA VAL A 41 11.94 0.33 -20.08
C VAL A 41 12.60 -0.68 -21.04
N LYS A 42 12.80 -0.31 -22.31
CA LYS A 42 13.51 -1.18 -23.28
C LYS A 42 14.94 -1.49 -22.84
N ALA A 43 15.67 -0.53 -22.29
CA ALA A 43 17.03 -0.74 -21.80
C ALA A 43 17.08 -1.69 -20.58
N LEU A 44 16.09 -1.62 -19.68
CA LEU A 44 16.00 -2.46 -18.49
C LEU A 44 15.65 -3.92 -18.82
N PHE A 45 14.70 -4.14 -19.73
CA PHE A 45 14.19 -5.47 -20.03
C PHE A 45 14.78 -6.13 -21.28
N LYS A 46 15.55 -5.38 -22.08
CA LYS A 46 16.29 -5.86 -23.27
C LYS A 46 15.39 -6.70 -24.18
N SER A 47 15.81 -7.92 -24.50
CA SER A 47 15.14 -8.84 -25.43
C SER A 47 14.06 -9.72 -24.77
N LYS A 48 13.65 -9.42 -23.53
CA LYS A 48 12.60 -10.20 -22.86
C LYS A 48 11.23 -9.78 -23.36
N SER A 49 10.34 -10.74 -23.55
CA SER A 49 8.91 -10.46 -23.71
C SER A 49 8.37 -9.87 -22.41
N ILE A 50 7.78 -8.69 -22.48
CA ILE A 50 7.18 -7.99 -21.34
C ILE A 50 5.69 -7.74 -21.61
N SER A 51 4.91 -7.66 -20.55
CA SER A 51 3.53 -7.17 -20.56
C SER A 51 3.50 -5.86 -19.77
N ILE A 52 2.83 -4.84 -20.31
CA ILE A 52 2.60 -3.56 -19.63
C ILE A 52 1.10 -3.45 -19.35
N ILE A 53 0.74 -3.26 -18.09
CA ILE A 53 -0.63 -3.04 -17.65
C ILE A 53 -0.74 -1.57 -17.24
N ILE A 54 -1.72 -0.86 -17.78
CA ILE A 54 -2.02 0.54 -17.45
C ILE A 54 -3.34 0.53 -16.70
N THR A 55 -3.31 1.05 -15.47
CA THR A 55 -4.49 1.26 -14.64
C THR A 55 -4.51 2.71 -14.19
N GLU A 56 -5.70 3.28 -14.07
CA GLU A 56 -5.85 4.52 -13.34
C GLU A 56 -5.52 4.26 -11.87
N GLU A 57 -4.72 5.14 -11.26
CA GLU A 57 -4.52 5.12 -9.82
C GLU A 57 -5.86 5.52 -9.20
N GLN A 58 -6.55 4.58 -8.56
CA GLN A 58 -7.74 4.89 -7.78
C GLN A 58 -7.33 5.86 -6.67
N ASP A 59 -8.04 6.97 -6.53
CA ASP A 59 -7.92 7.79 -5.34
C ASP A 59 -8.30 6.91 -4.15
N GLU A 60 -7.31 6.59 -3.31
CA GLU A 60 -7.53 5.78 -2.11
C GLU A 60 -8.60 6.41 -1.21
N THR A 61 -8.76 7.75 -1.27
CA THR A 61 -9.83 8.48 -0.58
C THR A 61 -11.19 8.14 -1.16
N GLU A 62 -11.33 8.14 -2.48
CA GLU A 62 -12.59 7.80 -3.15
C GLU A 62 -12.98 6.33 -2.86
N TYR A 63 -12.01 5.41 -2.88
CA TYR A 63 -12.24 4.02 -2.50
C TYR A 63 -12.65 3.86 -1.03
N LEU A 64 -11.96 4.54 -0.11
CA LEU A 64 -12.29 4.50 1.32
C LEU A 64 -13.64 5.16 1.64
N LEU A 65 -14.04 6.19 0.88
CA LEU A 65 -15.31 6.88 1.05
C LEU A 65 -16.45 6.32 0.18
N GLN A 66 -16.18 5.28 -0.62
CA GLN A 66 -17.13 4.76 -1.61
C GLN A 66 -18.45 4.24 -1.01
N SER A 67 -18.44 3.83 0.27
CA SER A 67 -19.63 3.39 0.99
C SER A 67 -19.88 4.27 2.20
N ASP A 68 -21.11 4.76 2.35
CA ASP A 68 -21.57 5.52 3.51
C ASP A 68 -21.29 4.79 4.83
N ALA A 69 -21.38 3.45 4.83
CA ALA A 69 -21.08 2.62 5.98
C ALA A 69 -19.58 2.65 6.34
N ASN A 70 -18.69 2.59 5.34
CA ASN A 70 -17.24 2.65 5.56
C ASN A 70 -16.81 4.06 5.97
N CYS A 71 -17.34 5.08 5.31
CA CYS A 71 -17.10 6.49 5.64
C CYS A 71 -17.43 6.77 7.12
N LYS A 72 -18.64 6.40 7.57
CA LYS A 72 -19.06 6.61 8.96
C LYS A 72 -18.18 5.87 9.97
N MET A 73 -17.80 4.61 9.69
CA MET A 73 -16.91 3.84 10.57
C MET A 73 -15.51 4.45 10.67
N LEU A 74 -14.98 4.97 9.56
CA LEU A 74 -13.67 5.64 9.52
C LEU A 74 -13.72 6.97 10.30
N GLU A 75 -14.76 7.78 10.09
CA GLU A 75 -14.96 9.03 10.82
C GLU A 75 -15.07 8.79 12.33
N GLU A 76 -15.82 7.77 12.75
CA GLU A 76 -15.94 7.36 14.16
C GLU A 76 -14.57 6.92 14.73
N SER A 77 -13.79 6.18 13.95
CA SER A 77 -12.46 5.70 14.36
C SER A 77 -11.44 6.84 14.49
N ILE A 78 -11.43 7.79 13.55
CA ILE A 78 -10.55 8.97 13.57
C ILE A 78 -10.95 9.93 14.69
N THR A 79 -12.25 10.05 14.96
CA THR A 79 -12.77 10.95 16.00
C THR A 79 -12.64 10.35 17.40
N SER A 80 -12.52 9.02 17.51
CA SER A 80 -12.34 8.33 18.79
C SER A 80 -11.16 8.90 19.60
N LYS A 81 -11.37 9.02 20.91
CA LYS A 81 -10.33 9.35 21.90
C LYS A 81 -9.76 8.09 22.57
N ASP A 82 -10.37 6.96 22.31
CA ASP A 82 -10.04 5.68 22.90
C ASP A 82 -9.55 4.73 21.80
N GLY A 83 -8.48 4.02 22.10
CA GLY A 83 -7.89 2.97 21.28
C GLY A 83 -7.67 1.70 22.08
N TYR A 84 -7.24 0.65 21.40
CA TYR A 84 -6.85 -0.61 22.01
C TYR A 84 -5.40 -0.89 21.68
N GLU A 85 -4.64 -1.28 22.69
CA GLU A 85 -3.27 -1.77 22.52
C GLU A 85 -3.27 -3.29 22.66
N PHE A 86 -2.52 -3.95 21.78
CA PHE A 86 -2.32 -5.39 21.82
C PHE A 86 -0.93 -5.74 21.29
N SER A 87 -0.37 -6.81 21.82
CA SER A 87 0.84 -7.43 21.28
C SER A 87 0.54 -8.18 19.97
N ILE A 88 1.60 -8.48 19.21
CA ILE A 88 1.51 -9.25 17.98
C ILE A 88 0.91 -10.64 18.22
N ASP A 89 1.21 -11.28 19.35
CA ASP A 89 0.72 -12.62 19.67
C ASP A 89 -0.77 -12.61 20.06
N GLU A 90 -1.20 -11.57 20.76
CA GLU A 90 -2.62 -11.32 21.03
C GLU A 90 -3.37 -11.11 19.71
N PHE A 91 -2.85 -10.27 18.80
CA PHE A 91 -3.44 -10.06 17.48
C PHE A 91 -3.61 -11.36 16.69
N LYS A 92 -2.56 -12.19 16.63
CA LYS A 92 -2.61 -13.49 15.92
C LYS A 92 -3.69 -14.39 16.50
N LYS A 93 -3.81 -14.45 17.82
CA LYS A 93 -4.84 -15.24 18.51
C LYS A 93 -6.24 -14.72 18.18
N PHE A 94 -6.46 -13.41 18.25
CA PHE A 94 -7.75 -12.79 17.91
C PHE A 94 -8.14 -13.02 16.45
N SER A 95 -7.21 -12.80 15.52
CA SER A 95 -7.44 -13.06 14.10
C SER A 95 -7.81 -14.53 13.84
N LYS A 96 -7.21 -15.48 14.56
CA LYS A 96 -7.56 -16.91 14.47
C LYS A 96 -8.96 -17.19 15.02
N GLU A 97 -9.34 -16.58 16.14
CA GLU A 97 -10.67 -16.75 16.73
C GLU A 97 -11.78 -16.19 15.82
N LEU A 98 -11.57 -15.00 15.23
CA LEU A 98 -12.49 -14.38 14.27
C LEU A 98 -12.68 -15.22 13.01
N LYS A 99 -11.60 -15.75 12.44
CA LYS A 99 -11.67 -16.65 11.26
C LYS A 99 -12.46 -17.93 11.55
N ASN A 100 -12.51 -18.36 12.81
CA ASN A 100 -13.28 -19.52 13.25
C ASN A 100 -14.73 -19.17 13.64
N GLY A 101 -15.21 -17.95 13.34
CA GLY A 101 -16.58 -17.52 13.60
C GLY A 101 -16.90 -17.24 15.07
N LYS A 102 -15.90 -17.15 15.95
CA LYS A 102 -16.10 -16.80 17.36
C LYS A 102 -16.23 -15.28 17.51
N GLN A 103 -17.15 -14.82 18.37
CA GLN A 103 -17.23 -13.41 18.73
C GLN A 103 -15.95 -12.99 19.47
N ALA A 104 -15.27 -11.97 18.95
CA ALA A 104 -14.05 -11.44 19.56
C ALA A 104 -14.37 -10.72 20.88
N GLY A 105 -13.71 -11.16 21.96
CA GLY A 105 -13.80 -10.54 23.27
C GLY A 105 -12.90 -9.30 23.37
N PHE A 106 -13.29 -8.19 22.75
CA PHE A 106 -12.61 -6.89 22.87
C PHE A 106 -12.52 -6.38 24.33
N SER A 107 -13.35 -6.94 25.22
CA SER A 107 -13.34 -6.67 26.66
C SER A 107 -12.02 -7.05 27.36
N LYS A 108 -11.18 -7.89 26.74
CA LYS A 108 -9.89 -8.30 27.30
C LYS A 108 -8.72 -7.43 26.84
N LEU A 109 -8.94 -6.56 25.86
CA LEU A 109 -7.89 -5.70 25.31
C LEU A 109 -7.67 -4.49 26.22
N ARG A 110 -6.40 -4.07 26.34
CA ARG A 110 -6.05 -2.88 27.10
C ARG A 110 -6.57 -1.65 26.36
N LYS A 111 -7.49 -0.92 26.99
CA LYS A 111 -7.95 0.38 26.50
C LYS A 111 -6.88 1.43 26.78
N VAL A 112 -6.57 2.22 25.78
CA VAL A 112 -5.62 3.34 25.86
C VAL A 112 -6.31 4.61 25.39
N LYS A 113 -5.98 5.75 25.98
CA LYS A 113 -6.40 7.05 25.45
C LYS A 113 -5.43 7.45 24.35
N LEU A 114 -5.96 7.76 23.18
CA LEU A 114 -5.17 8.28 22.07
C LEU A 114 -4.92 9.77 22.35
N LEU A 115 -3.66 10.15 22.51
CA LEU A 115 -3.25 11.56 22.52
C LEU A 115 -3.40 12.07 21.09
N LYS A 116 -4.28 13.06 20.90
CA LYS A 116 -4.41 13.80 19.63
C LYS A 116 -3.47 15.00 19.64
#